data_AF-A0A529NII8-F1
#
_entry.id   AF-A0A529NII8-F1
#
_cell.length_a   1.000
_cell.length_b   1.000
_cell.length_c   1.000
_cell.angle_alpha   90.00
_cell.angle_beta   90.00
_cell.angle_gamma   90.00
#
_symmetry.space_group_name_H-M   'P 1'
#
loop_
_entity.id
_entity.type
_entity.pdbx_description
1 polymer ?
#
loop_
_entity_poly.entity_id
_entity_poly.type
_entity_poly.pdbx_seq_one_letter_code
_entity_poly.pdbx_strand_id
1 'polypeptide(L)'
;VMDKLGKERGLISYATLSDYNANMMLATAGGSSSINPSLVRTAVGTFSDQVAHFHIRKIFRPRTYIYMGLWSLIGLGLLYSLLTRDRLELNVLHDRNPQFVTLSDGSIRNGYTVKLLNMIPEPRTIVVTMQGLKGAD
;
A
#
# COMPACT_ATOMS: atom_id res chain seq x y z
N VAL A 1 24.47 -23.07 -1.13
CA VAL A 1 24.60 -24.55 -1.27
C VAL A 1 25.79 -24.92 -2.14
N MET A 2 25.86 -24.45 -3.40
CA MET A 2 26.99 -24.78 -4.30
C MET A 2 28.36 -24.38 -3.75
N ASP A 3 28.48 -23.20 -3.14
CA ASP A 3 29.75 -22.76 -2.52
C ASP A 3 30.19 -23.67 -1.38
N LYS A 4 29.23 -24.18 -0.59
CA LYS A 4 29.50 -25.10 0.53
C LYS A 4 29.97 -26.48 0.04
N LEU A 5 29.61 -26.85 -1.19
CA LEU A 5 29.99 -28.11 -1.82
C LEU A 5 31.25 -27.98 -2.70
N GLY A 6 31.87 -26.78 -2.79
CA GLY A 6 33.00 -26.54 -3.68
C GLY A 6 32.64 -26.75 -5.16
N LYS A 7 31.37 -26.55 -5.51
CA LYS A 7 30.84 -26.75 -6.87
C LYS A 7 30.56 -25.41 -7.52
N GLU A 8 30.71 -25.34 -8.85
CA GLU A 8 30.43 -24.13 -9.61
C GLU A 8 28.98 -23.67 -9.43
N ARG A 9 28.79 -22.36 -9.32
CA ARG A 9 27.45 -21.76 -9.30
C ARG A 9 26.79 -21.98 -10.65
N GLY A 10 25.46 -22.14 -10.66
CA GLY A 10 24.69 -22.33 -11.90
C GLY A 10 24.51 -23.78 -12.35
N LEU A 11 25.12 -24.77 -11.69
CA LEU A 11 24.89 -26.21 -11.97
C LEU A 11 23.41 -26.63 -11.92
N ILE A 12 22.63 -25.97 -11.06
CA ILE A 12 21.19 -26.14 -10.96
C ILE A 12 20.60 -24.73 -10.96
N SER A 13 20.19 -24.24 -12.14
CA SER A 13 19.58 -22.93 -12.29
C SER A 13 18.41 -23.00 -13.27
N TYR A 14 17.20 -23.03 -12.72
CA TYR A 14 15.94 -22.86 -13.47
C TYR A 14 15.19 -21.63 -12.93
N ALA A 15 15.92 -20.54 -12.66
CA ALA A 15 15.33 -19.35 -12.06
C ALA A 15 14.28 -18.70 -12.97
N THR A 16 14.50 -18.72 -14.29
CA THR A 16 13.52 -18.27 -15.27
C THR A 16 13.55 -19.15 -16.52
N LEU A 17 12.41 -19.25 -17.21
CA LEU A 17 12.31 -19.92 -18.51
C LEU A 17 13.25 -19.28 -19.55
N SER A 18 13.48 -17.97 -19.48
CA SER A 18 14.37 -17.28 -20.41
C SER A 18 15.83 -17.71 -20.26
N ASP A 19 16.30 -17.93 -19.03
CA ASP A 19 17.67 -18.35 -18.79
C ASP A 19 17.85 -19.82 -19.20
N TYR A 20 16.83 -20.66 -18.94
CA TYR A 20 16.79 -22.04 -19.45
C TYR A 20 16.87 -22.09 -20.98
N ASN A 21 16.02 -21.31 -21.68
CA ASN A 21 16.01 -21.28 -23.14
C ASN A 21 17.35 -20.79 -23.73
N ALA A 22 17.96 -19.76 -23.13
CA ALA A 22 19.27 -19.26 -23.56
C ALA A 22 20.37 -20.32 -23.42
N ASN A 23 20.39 -21.02 -22.28
CA ASN A 23 21.35 -22.10 -22.04
C ASN A 23 21.10 -23.32 -22.93
N MET A 24 19.83 -23.62 -23.22
CA MET A 24 19.45 -24.70 -24.13
C MET A 24 19.85 -24.38 -25.57
N MET A 25 19.69 -23.13 -26.02
CA MET A 25 20.19 -22.67 -27.32
C MET A 25 21.71 -22.82 -27.43
N LEU A 26 22.45 -22.44 -26.38
CA LEU A 26 23.91 -22.62 -26.34
C LEU A 26 24.28 -24.11 -26.46
N ALA A 27 23.62 -24.97 -25.69
CA ALA A 27 23.90 -26.40 -25.64
C ALA A 27 23.54 -27.16 -26.93
N THR A 28 22.68 -26.59 -27.78
CA THR A 28 22.18 -27.23 -29.02
C THR A 28 22.69 -26.54 -30.29
N ALA A 29 23.69 -25.66 -30.18
CA ALA A 29 24.16 -24.83 -31.29
C ALA A 29 23.01 -24.10 -32.02
N GLY A 30 22.08 -23.53 -31.25
CA GLY A 30 20.89 -22.85 -31.79
C GLY A 30 19.78 -23.81 -32.27
N GLY A 31 19.80 -25.07 -31.82
CA GLY A 31 18.84 -26.12 -32.22
C GLY A 31 19.31 -26.99 -33.38
N SER A 32 20.52 -26.77 -33.91
CA SER A 32 21.07 -27.54 -35.03
C SER A 32 21.68 -28.89 -34.61
N SER A 33 21.98 -29.09 -33.32
CA SER A 33 22.52 -30.35 -32.80
C SER A 33 21.74 -30.85 -31.60
N SER A 34 21.88 -32.15 -31.30
CA SER A 34 21.54 -32.67 -29.98
C SER A 34 22.37 -31.95 -28.89
N ILE A 35 21.96 -32.10 -27.64
CA ILE A 35 22.61 -31.47 -26.49
C ILE A 35 24.09 -31.86 -26.46
N ASN A 36 24.97 -30.89 -26.67
CA ASN A 36 26.41 -31.07 -26.70
C ASN A 36 27.07 -30.36 -25.51
N PRO A 37 27.56 -31.12 -24.51
CA PRO A 37 28.18 -30.55 -23.31
C PRO A 37 29.44 -29.72 -23.58
N SER A 38 30.16 -29.96 -24.68
CA SER A 38 31.39 -29.23 -25.00
C SER A 38 31.14 -27.77 -25.42
N LEU A 39 29.90 -27.43 -25.80
CA LEU A 39 29.51 -26.05 -26.13
C LEU A 39 29.27 -25.19 -24.89
N VAL A 40 29.03 -25.85 -23.74
CA VAL A 40 28.65 -25.20 -22.48
C VAL A 40 29.85 -25.11 -21.52
N ARG A 41 30.89 -25.92 -21.74
CA ARG A 41 32.08 -26.02 -20.90
C ARG A 41 33.35 -25.62 -21.63
N THR A 42 34.30 -25.03 -20.91
CA THR A 42 35.65 -24.77 -21.40
C THR A 42 36.47 -26.07 -21.45
N ALA A 43 37.62 -26.04 -22.12
CA ALA A 43 38.55 -27.18 -22.19
C ALA A 43 39.07 -27.64 -20.81
N VAL A 44 39.03 -26.77 -19.80
CA VAL A 44 39.42 -27.03 -18.42
C VAL A 44 38.28 -27.67 -17.61
N GLY A 45 37.08 -27.78 -18.19
CA GLY A 45 35.90 -28.40 -17.58
C GLY A 45 35.02 -27.44 -16.78
N THR A 46 35.34 -26.14 -16.74
CA THR A 46 34.51 -25.10 -16.10
C THR A 46 33.39 -24.64 -17.02
N PHE A 47 32.34 -24.02 -16.49
CA PHE A 47 31.32 -23.38 -17.34
C PHE A 47 31.90 -22.23 -18.18
N SER A 48 31.42 -22.13 -19.43
CA SER A 48 31.71 -21.00 -20.31
C SER A 48 31.02 -19.73 -19.81
N ASP A 49 31.68 -18.58 -19.97
CA ASP A 49 31.11 -17.25 -19.65
C ASP A 49 29.85 -16.93 -20.47
N GLN A 50 29.60 -17.69 -21.55
CA GLN A 50 28.41 -17.56 -22.39
C GLN A 50 27.14 -18.18 -21.75
N VAL A 51 27.28 -18.93 -20.66
CA VAL A 51 26.13 -19.49 -19.94
C VAL A 51 25.37 -18.37 -19.24
N ALA A 52 24.07 -18.26 -19.52
CA ALA A 52 23.20 -17.29 -18.90
C ALA A 52 22.98 -17.63 -17.41
N HIS A 53 23.22 -16.64 -16.56
CA HIS A 53 23.01 -16.72 -15.12
C HIS A 53 21.83 -15.84 -14.69
N PHE A 54 21.21 -16.20 -13.58
CA PHE A 54 20.14 -15.39 -13.00
C PHE A 54 20.69 -14.06 -12.48
N HIS A 55 20.15 -12.95 -12.99
CA HIS A 55 20.46 -11.61 -12.51
C HIS A 55 19.27 -11.01 -11.77
N ILE A 56 19.51 -10.48 -10.57
CA ILE A 56 18.47 -9.85 -9.71
C ILE A 56 17.70 -8.74 -10.44
N ARG A 57 18.34 -8.07 -11.41
CA ARG A 57 17.73 -7.02 -12.25
C ARG A 57 16.52 -7.52 -13.04
N LYS A 58 16.41 -8.82 -13.34
CA LYS A 58 15.24 -9.39 -14.02
C LYS A 58 13.95 -9.35 -13.18
N ILE A 59 14.06 -9.20 -11.85
CA ILE A 59 12.91 -9.03 -10.95
C ILE A 59 12.33 -7.61 -11.07
N PHE A 60 13.18 -6.61 -11.31
CA PHE A 60 12.82 -5.19 -11.37
C PHE A 60 12.24 -4.82 -12.75
N ARG A 61 11.06 -5.36 -13.06
CA ARG A 61 10.29 -5.00 -14.26
C ARG A 61 9.49 -3.71 -14.00
N PRO A 62 9.33 -2.83 -15.00
CA PRO A 62 8.52 -1.60 -14.87
C PRO A 62 7.12 -1.86 -14.30
N ARG A 63 6.48 -2.96 -14.72
CA ARG A 63 5.16 -3.37 -14.20
C ARG A 63 5.15 -3.60 -12.69
N THR A 64 6.22 -4.18 -12.12
CA THR A 64 6.32 -4.43 -10.67
C THR A 64 6.30 -3.12 -9.89
N TYR A 65 7.00 -2.09 -10.38
CA TYR A 65 6.98 -0.75 -9.76
C TYR A 65 5.62 -0.09 -9.83
N ILE A 66 4.90 -0.25 -10.95
CA ILE A 66 3.53 0.29 -11.10
C ILE A 66 2.60 -0.35 -10.06
N TYR A 67 2.61 -1.69 -9.95
CA TYR A 67 1.78 -2.36 -8.95
C TYR A 67 2.16 -1.96 -7.54
N MET A 68 3.45 -1.95 -7.21
CA MET A 68 3.93 -1.55 -5.88
C MET A 68 3.49 -0.12 -5.55
N GLY A 69 3.68 0.83 -6.48
CA GLY A 69 3.25 2.21 -6.29
C GLY A 69 1.74 2.33 -6.10
N LEU A 70 0.93 1.62 -6.89
CA LEU A 70 -0.52 1.64 -6.76
C LEU A 70 -0.98 1.08 -5.41
N TRP A 71 -0.45 -0.08 -4.99
CA TRP A 71 -0.76 -0.68 -3.70
C TRP A 71 -0.32 0.19 -2.53
N SER A 72 0.86 0.80 -2.61
CA SER A 72 1.35 1.75 -1.60
C SER A 72 0.47 3.00 -1.53
N LEU A 73 0.02 3.54 -2.66
CA LEU A 73 -0.86 4.71 -2.68
C LEU A 73 -2.20 4.42 -2.00
N ILE A 74 -2.79 3.26 -2.29
CA ILE A 74 -4.02 2.81 -1.62
C ILE A 74 -3.78 2.67 -0.11
N GLY A 75 -2.70 2.00 0.29
CA GLY A 75 -2.34 1.84 1.70
C GLY A 75 -2.14 3.17 2.42
N LEU A 76 -1.45 4.13 1.79
CA LEU A 76 -1.27 5.48 2.33
C LEU A 76 -2.59 6.24 2.42
N GLY A 77 -3.49 6.11 1.43
CA GLY A 77 -4.81 6.73 1.46
C GLY A 77 -5.67 6.21 2.62
N LEU A 78 -5.65 4.89 2.88
CA LEU A 78 -6.33 4.29 4.03
C LEU A 78 -5.73 4.77 5.35
N LEU A 79 -4.39 4.82 5.44
CA LEU A 79 -3.69 5.26 6.64
C LEU A 79 -3.98 6.74 6.93
N TYR A 80 -3.97 7.59 5.89
CA TYR A 80 -4.38 8.98 5.99
C TYR A 80 -5.83 9.10 6.47
N SER A 81 -6.77 8.40 5.84
CA SER A 81 -8.18 8.41 6.25
C SER A 81 -8.38 7.98 7.70
N LEU A 82 -7.56 7.06 8.22
CA LEU A 82 -7.61 6.61 9.60
C LEU A 82 -7.06 7.66 10.56
N LEU A 83 -5.95 8.32 10.20
CA LEU A 83 -5.32 9.36 11.03
C LEU A 83 -6.15 10.64 11.10
N THR A 84 -6.75 11.05 9.99
CA THR A 84 -7.55 12.29 9.90
C THR A 84 -9.01 12.07 10.30
N ARG A 85 -9.39 10.86 10.74
CA ARG A 85 -10.75 10.61 11.21
C ARG A 85 -11.03 11.49 12.44
N ASP A 86 -12.03 12.36 12.30
CA ASP A 86 -12.49 13.21 13.39
C ASP A 86 -12.99 12.37 14.58
N ARG A 87 -12.61 12.81 15.78
CA ARG A 87 -12.88 12.10 17.05
C ARG A 87 -13.78 12.89 17.99
N LEU A 88 -14.29 14.04 17.53
CA LEU A 88 -15.21 14.89 18.25
C LEU A 88 -16.36 15.25 17.32
N GLU A 89 -17.58 14.83 17.67
CA GLU A 89 -18.79 15.10 16.89
C GLU A 89 -19.73 15.97 17.72
N LEU A 90 -20.24 17.06 17.13
CA LEU A 90 -21.23 17.96 17.74
C LEU A 90 -22.50 17.96 16.89
N ASN A 91 -23.60 17.46 17.45
CA ASN A 91 -24.90 17.43 16.80
C ASN A 91 -25.85 18.41 17.50
N VAL A 92 -26.38 19.38 16.76
CA VAL A 92 -27.38 20.34 17.28
C VAL A 92 -28.75 19.98 16.73
N LEU A 93 -29.67 19.59 17.61
CA LEU A 93 -31.04 19.24 17.27
C LEU A 93 -31.98 20.32 17.76
N HIS A 94 -32.75 20.93 16.86
CA HIS A 94 -33.81 21.86 17.24
C HIS A 94 -35.03 21.09 17.76
N ASP A 95 -35.55 21.50 18.92
CA ASP A 95 -36.79 20.98 19.46
C ASP A 95 -37.97 21.48 18.61
N ARG A 96 -38.83 20.56 18.17
CA ARG A 96 -39.92 20.86 17.24
C ARG A 96 -41.29 20.89 17.91
N ASN A 97 -41.40 20.65 19.22
CA ASN A 97 -42.70 20.56 19.88
C ASN A 97 -42.71 21.13 21.30
N PRO A 98 -43.01 22.42 21.49
CA PRO A 98 -43.32 23.46 20.50
C PRO A 98 -42.07 24.08 19.85
N GLN A 99 -42.15 24.44 18.56
CA GLN A 99 -41.02 24.97 17.79
C GLN A 99 -40.49 26.32 18.33
N PHE A 100 -41.36 27.12 18.93
CA PHE A 100 -40.99 28.31 19.69
C PHE A 100 -42.08 28.62 20.72
N VAL A 101 -41.70 29.24 21.85
CA VAL A 101 -42.63 29.71 22.87
C VAL A 101 -42.45 31.21 23.06
N THR A 102 -43.53 31.97 22.88
CA THR A 102 -43.53 33.41 23.15
C THR A 102 -43.76 33.65 24.65
N LEU A 103 -42.86 34.39 25.29
CA LEU A 103 -42.99 34.79 26.69
C LEU A 103 -43.88 36.05 26.82
N SER A 104 -44.31 36.34 28.04
CA SER A 104 -45.20 37.46 28.38
C SER A 104 -44.61 38.83 28.09
N ASP A 105 -43.28 38.91 27.93
CA ASP A 105 -42.51 40.09 27.54
C ASP A 105 -42.34 40.25 26.02
N GLY A 106 -42.91 39.33 25.23
CA GLY A 106 -42.78 39.28 23.78
C GLY A 106 -41.51 38.59 23.26
N SER A 107 -40.64 38.09 24.14
CA SER A 107 -39.43 37.37 23.73
C SER A 107 -39.75 35.96 23.26
N ILE A 108 -38.93 35.43 22.34
CA ILE A 108 -39.10 34.09 21.77
C ILE A 108 -38.08 33.14 22.41
N ARG A 109 -38.55 32.07 23.02
CA ARG A 109 -37.73 30.96 23.53
C ARG A 109 -37.75 29.80 22.56
N ASN A 110 -36.57 29.41 22.08
CA ASN A 110 -36.35 28.25 21.23
C ASN A 110 -35.61 27.14 22.01
N GLY A 111 -36.08 25.90 21.87
CA GLY A 111 -35.39 24.73 22.43
C GLY A 111 -34.36 24.17 21.45
N TYR A 112 -33.14 23.91 21.93
CA TYR A 112 -32.12 23.17 21.20
C TYR A 112 -31.48 22.12 22.11
N THR A 113 -31.32 20.92 21.60
CA THR A 113 -30.55 19.85 22.25
C THR A 113 -29.20 19.76 21.55
N VAL A 114 -28.12 20.06 22.29
CA VAL A 114 -26.74 19.89 21.80
C VAL A 114 -26.20 18.55 22.32
N LYS A 115 -25.93 17.62 21.40
CA LYS A 115 -25.29 16.34 21.70
C LYS A 115 -23.81 16.44 21.36
N LEU A 116 -22.98 16.29 22.39
CA LEU A 116 -21.52 16.25 22.29
C LEU A 116 -21.07 14.80 22.43
N LEU A 117 -20.35 14.28 21.43
CA LEU A 117 -19.79 12.94 21.47
C LEU A 117 -18.27 13.03 21.47
N ASN A 118 -17.66 12.70 22.62
CA ASN A 118 -16.22 12.52 22.75
C ASN A 118 -15.86 11.06 22.46
N MET A 119 -15.24 10.79 21.31
CA MET A 119 -14.84 9.43 20.92
C MET A 119 -13.48 9.01 21.50
N ILE A 120 -12.87 9.83 22.36
CA ILE A 120 -11.62 9.52 23.07
C ILE A 120 -11.87 9.57 24.59
N PRO A 121 -11.40 8.58 25.38
CA PRO A 121 -11.53 8.57 26.84
C PRO A 121 -10.50 9.52 27.51
N GLU A 122 -10.38 10.74 27.02
CA GLU A 122 -9.55 11.80 27.60
C GLU A 122 -10.46 12.96 28.03
N PRO A 123 -10.27 13.52 29.24
CA PRO A 123 -11.00 14.70 29.67
C PRO A 123 -10.73 15.88 28.73
N ARG A 124 -11.79 16.44 28.12
CA ARG A 124 -11.70 17.61 27.25
C ARG A 124 -12.58 18.73 27.80
N THR A 125 -12.02 19.91 27.97
CA THR A 125 -12.78 21.13 28.26
C THR A 125 -13.33 21.65 26.94
N ILE A 126 -14.67 21.70 26.82
CA ILE A 126 -15.36 22.18 25.62
C ILE A 126 -16.12 23.45 26.00
N VAL A 127 -15.85 24.54 25.29
CA VAL A 127 -16.60 25.79 25.44
C VAL A 127 -17.59 25.87 24.28
N VAL A 128 -18.87 25.97 24.60
CA VAL A 128 -19.94 26.15 23.61
C VAL A 128 -20.34 27.62 23.63
N THR A 129 -20.19 28.31 22.50
CA THR A 129 -20.59 29.70 22.34
C THR A 129 -21.61 29.83 21.22
N MET A 130 -22.62 30.67 21.43
CA MET A 130 -23.59 31.05 20.41
C MET A 130 -23.23 32.45 19.88
N GLN A 131 -23.26 32.64 18.56
CA GLN A 131 -22.95 33.91 17.91
C GLN A 131 -23.96 34.19 16.79
N GLY A 132 -24.16 35.47 16.44
CA GLY A 132 -24.98 35.87 15.30
C GLY A 132 -26.46 36.13 15.59
N LEU A 133 -26.90 36.04 16.85
CA LEU A 133 -28.25 36.40 17.28
C LEU A 133 -28.20 37.70 18.10
N LYS A 134 -28.76 38.79 17.56
CA LYS A 134 -28.87 40.07 18.30
C LYS A 134 -29.87 39.90 19.46
N GLY A 135 -29.41 40.10 20.69
CA GLY A 135 -30.24 40.00 21.90
C GLY A 135 -30.31 38.61 22.53
N ALA A 136 -29.47 37.67 22.09
CA ALA A 136 -29.30 36.36 22.71
C ALA A 136 -27.86 36.23 23.23
N ASP A 137 -27.59 36.92 24.34
CA ASP A 137 -26.35 36.83 25.12
C ASP A 137 -26.49 35.80 26.25
#